data_AF-A0AA39CQI3-F1
#
_entry.id   AF-A0AA39CQI3-F1
#
_cell.length_a   1.000
_cell.length_b   1.000
_cell.length_c   1.000
_cell.angle_alpha   90.00
_cell.angle_beta   90.00
_cell.angle_gamma   90.00
#
_symmetry.space_group_name_H-M   'P 1'
#
loop_
_entity.id
_entity.type
_entity.pdbx_description
1 polymer ?
#
loop_
_entity_poly.entity_id
_entity_poly.type
_entity_poly.pdbx_seq_one_letter_code
_entity_poly.pdbx_strand_id
1 'polypeptide(L)'
;MSARLRRDDMESAMAWLSLLLFLPWFILLGSLYWLFPRQPRTARRRLFDGATLALALALSIVAMLWGHHIGLVQPGAGPIWPQVLAVLYAYGAFLARPAPSDQSRIDHALPARLPWASVPDSARCASMTADPSIHTIDTGFQRPDFDAAYLIIENGRAAFVDCGTGLSLPAMLQALTDNGLGVEAVDWLLLTHVHLDHAGGAGLLMQQLPNARAVLHPRGAPHMIDPTRLIAGATAVYGAEEIARSYGRIEAIPEQRVVVAEDGQRIDLAGRELVLLHTPGHALHHYCVWDARSRSWFTGDTFGISYRELDSAQGAFIFPTSSPVQFDPDAMKASIQRMLGYAPQAMYLTHYGRVEQVEKLAEDLFEQIDAMTAIGRQCDGRPDRHRCLLAALQALYLERAQQHGCALDQAAVTEVLAMDIELNAQGLACWLDRASR
;
A
#
# COMPACT_ATOMS: atom_id res chain seq x y z
N MET A 1 -29.31 -40.58 -44.95
CA MET A 1 -28.80 -41.09 -43.66
C MET A 1 -27.30 -40.90 -43.45
N SER A 2 -26.44 -40.98 -44.48
CA SER A 2 -24.97 -40.92 -44.32
C SER A 2 -24.37 -39.55 -43.92
N ALA A 3 -25.03 -38.42 -44.22
CA ALA A 3 -24.51 -37.08 -43.92
C ALA A 3 -24.86 -36.56 -42.51
N ARG A 4 -25.92 -37.08 -41.87
CA ARG A 4 -26.28 -36.74 -40.48
C ARG A 4 -25.37 -37.45 -39.49
N LEU A 5 -25.17 -38.75 -39.68
CA LEU A 5 -24.26 -39.55 -38.85
C LEU A 5 -22.83 -38.98 -38.85
N ARG A 6 -22.33 -38.49 -40.00
CA ARG A 6 -21.02 -37.85 -40.12
C ARG A 6 -20.91 -36.47 -39.44
N ARG A 7 -22.04 -35.80 -39.20
CA ARG A 7 -22.10 -34.49 -38.54
C ARG A 7 -22.16 -34.66 -37.03
N ASP A 8 -22.94 -35.63 -36.57
CA ASP A 8 -23.07 -35.99 -35.15
C ASP A 8 -21.74 -36.56 -34.57
N ASP A 9 -21.02 -37.38 -35.35
CA ASP A 9 -19.69 -37.88 -34.96
C ASP A 9 -18.64 -36.75 -34.87
N MET A 10 -18.75 -35.73 -35.72
CA MET A 10 -17.82 -34.61 -35.75
C MET A 10 -18.12 -33.58 -34.65
N GLU A 11 -19.40 -33.35 -34.31
CA GLU A 11 -19.80 -32.55 -33.15
C GLU A 11 -19.36 -33.22 -31.84
N SER A 12 -19.49 -34.54 -31.72
CA SER A 12 -18.99 -35.30 -30.57
C SER A 12 -17.45 -35.20 -30.46
N ALA A 13 -16.72 -35.38 -31.56
CA ALA A 13 -15.26 -35.25 -31.59
C ALA A 13 -14.78 -33.83 -31.22
N MET A 14 -15.54 -32.78 -31.57
CA MET A 14 -15.22 -31.39 -31.27
C MET A 14 -15.49 -31.00 -29.80
N ALA A 15 -16.45 -31.63 -29.12
CA ALA A 15 -16.68 -31.44 -27.69
C ALA A 15 -15.47 -31.91 -26.84
N TRP A 16 -14.77 -32.96 -27.28
CA TRP A 16 -13.54 -33.46 -26.63
C TRP A 16 -12.34 -32.53 -26.79
N LEU A 17 -12.34 -31.65 -27.80
CA LEU A 17 -11.26 -30.68 -28.00
C LEU A 17 -11.22 -29.63 -26.87
N SER A 18 -12.39 -29.21 -26.37
CA SER A 18 -12.47 -28.29 -25.22
C SER A 18 -11.95 -28.95 -23.94
N LEU A 19 -12.17 -30.26 -23.77
CA LEU A 19 -11.64 -31.01 -22.64
C LEU A 19 -10.10 -31.07 -22.68
N LEU A 20 -9.50 -31.22 -23.86
CA LEU A 20 -8.05 -31.19 -24.04
C LEU A 20 -7.41 -29.85 -23.66
N LEU A 21 -8.13 -28.74 -23.83
CA LEU A 21 -7.66 -27.40 -23.43
C LEU A 21 -7.84 -27.13 -21.93
N PHE A 22 -8.88 -27.68 -21.31
CA PHE A 22 -9.20 -27.47 -19.91
C PHE A 22 -8.38 -28.38 -18.97
N LEU A 23 -8.20 -29.65 -19.33
CA LEU A 23 -7.65 -30.67 -18.43
C LEU A 23 -6.22 -30.37 -17.94
N PRO A 24 -5.27 -29.87 -18.75
CA PRO A 24 -3.93 -29.53 -18.27
C PRO A 24 -3.95 -28.45 -17.18
N TRP A 25 -4.83 -27.44 -17.33
CA TRP A 25 -4.99 -26.37 -16.35
C TRP A 25 -5.70 -26.83 -15.09
N PHE A 26 -6.73 -27.68 -15.22
CA PHE A 26 -7.37 -28.30 -14.06
C PHE A 26 -6.39 -29.16 -13.26
N ILE A 27 -5.55 -29.95 -13.95
CA ILE A 27 -4.51 -30.76 -13.30
C ILE A 27 -3.50 -29.85 -12.60
N LEU A 28 -3.03 -28.77 -13.25
CA LEU A 28 -2.08 -27.84 -12.66
C LEU A 28 -2.67 -27.18 -11.40
N LEU A 29 -3.85 -26.56 -11.51
CA LEU A 29 -4.49 -25.84 -10.41
C LEU A 29 -4.99 -26.78 -9.30
N GLY A 30 -5.51 -27.94 -9.65
CA GLY A 30 -5.90 -28.99 -8.71
C GLY A 30 -4.69 -29.58 -7.97
N SER A 31 -3.56 -29.76 -8.66
CA SER A 31 -2.30 -30.18 -8.03
C SER A 31 -1.74 -29.09 -7.13
N LEU A 32 -1.78 -27.83 -7.54
CA LEU A 32 -1.39 -26.71 -6.69
C LEU A 32 -2.28 -26.62 -5.44
N TYR A 33 -3.60 -26.73 -5.58
CA TYR A 33 -4.54 -26.81 -4.46
C TYR A 33 -4.23 -27.99 -3.53
N TRP A 34 -3.80 -29.13 -4.08
CA TRP A 34 -3.45 -30.32 -3.31
C TRP A 34 -2.06 -30.24 -2.65
N LEU A 35 -1.10 -29.57 -3.27
CA LEU A 35 0.31 -29.53 -2.86
C LEU A 35 0.62 -28.33 -1.94
N PHE A 36 -0.10 -27.21 -2.07
CA PHE A 36 0.12 -26.03 -1.21
C PHE A 36 -0.48 -26.23 0.19
N PRO A 37 0.31 -26.11 1.27
CA PRO A 37 -0.07 -26.64 2.58
C PRO A 37 -1.00 -25.72 3.39
N ARG A 38 -2.03 -26.33 4.00
CA ARG A 38 -2.52 -25.96 5.34
C ARG A 38 -2.19 -27.14 6.27
N GLN A 39 -1.22 -26.98 7.17
CA GLN A 39 -0.80 -28.05 8.10
C GLN A 39 -1.37 -27.81 9.50
N PRO A 40 -1.73 -28.87 10.24
CA PRO A 40 -1.61 -30.29 9.89
C PRO A 40 -2.77 -30.86 9.05
N ARG A 41 -2.48 -31.72 8.06
CA ARG A 41 -3.52 -32.39 7.23
C ARG A 41 -4.10 -33.64 7.91
N THR A 42 -5.22 -33.49 8.61
CA THR A 42 -6.00 -34.62 9.16
C THR A 42 -6.67 -35.45 8.06
N ALA A 43 -7.05 -36.70 8.36
CA ALA A 43 -7.76 -37.57 7.41
C ALA A 43 -9.09 -36.95 6.92
N ARG A 44 -9.81 -36.26 7.82
CA ARG A 44 -11.04 -35.51 7.50
C ARG A 44 -10.78 -34.40 6.48
N ARG A 45 -9.64 -33.69 6.59
CA ARG A 45 -9.27 -32.64 5.65
C ARG A 45 -8.93 -33.20 4.27
N ARG A 46 -8.19 -34.30 4.20
CA ARG A 46 -7.89 -34.97 2.92
C ARG A 46 -9.16 -35.43 2.19
N LEU A 47 -10.13 -35.98 2.94
CA LEU A 47 -11.43 -36.37 2.39
C LEU A 47 -12.20 -35.15 1.85
N PHE A 48 -12.23 -34.06 2.62
CA PHE A 48 -12.86 -32.81 2.19
C PHE A 48 -12.21 -32.24 0.92
N ASP A 49 -10.88 -32.09 0.90
CA ASP A 49 -10.15 -31.55 -0.26
C ASP A 49 -10.38 -32.42 -1.51
N GLY A 50 -10.38 -33.74 -1.35
CA GLY A 50 -10.66 -34.69 -2.44
C GLY A 50 -12.08 -34.57 -2.97
N ALA A 51 -13.07 -34.46 -2.08
CA ALA A 51 -14.47 -34.25 -2.45
C ALA A 51 -14.67 -32.90 -3.16
N THR A 52 -13.98 -31.85 -2.71
CA THR A 52 -14.02 -30.52 -3.35
C THR A 52 -13.46 -30.57 -4.77
N LEU A 53 -12.30 -31.21 -4.98
CA LEU A 53 -11.73 -31.34 -6.32
C LEU A 53 -12.61 -32.18 -7.26
N ALA A 54 -13.18 -33.27 -6.76
CA ALA A 54 -14.09 -34.11 -7.55
C ALA A 54 -15.37 -33.34 -7.95
N LEU A 55 -15.94 -32.57 -7.01
CA LEU A 55 -17.11 -31.74 -7.26
C LEU A 55 -16.79 -30.61 -8.27
N ALA A 56 -15.65 -29.93 -8.11
CA ALA A 56 -15.22 -28.88 -9.02
C ALA A 56 -15.04 -29.42 -10.45
N LEU A 57 -14.42 -30.60 -10.59
CA LEU A 57 -14.28 -31.26 -11.90
C LEU A 57 -15.65 -31.55 -12.54
N ALA A 58 -16.58 -32.11 -11.77
CA ALA A 58 -17.90 -32.45 -12.27
C ALA A 58 -18.69 -31.20 -12.71
N LEU A 59 -18.66 -30.13 -11.90
CA LEU A 59 -19.32 -28.86 -12.23
C LEU A 59 -18.70 -28.20 -13.46
N SER A 60 -17.37 -28.21 -13.58
CA SER A 60 -16.69 -27.69 -14.77
C SER A 60 -17.04 -28.47 -16.04
N ILE A 61 -17.15 -29.79 -15.97
CA ILE A 61 -17.57 -30.62 -17.13
C ILE A 61 -19.02 -30.29 -17.52
N VAL A 62 -19.94 -30.20 -16.56
CA VAL A 62 -21.34 -29.84 -16.83
C VAL A 62 -21.44 -28.44 -17.44
N ALA A 63 -20.71 -27.47 -16.88
CA ALA A 63 -20.69 -26.10 -17.40
C ALA A 63 -20.05 -26.03 -18.80
N MET A 64 -19.04 -26.85 -19.06
CA MET A 64 -18.41 -26.97 -20.39
C MET A 64 -19.40 -27.45 -21.44
N LEU A 65 -20.15 -28.54 -21.14
CA LEU A 65 -21.17 -29.08 -22.03
C LEU A 65 -22.29 -28.04 -22.27
N TRP A 66 -22.66 -27.30 -21.24
CA TRP A 66 -23.64 -26.23 -21.33
C TRP A 66 -23.14 -25.08 -22.21
N GLY A 67 -21.93 -24.57 -21.98
CA GLY A 67 -21.33 -23.49 -22.76
C GLY A 67 -21.15 -23.87 -24.24
N HIS A 68 -20.81 -25.13 -24.50
CA HIS A 68 -20.75 -25.66 -25.87
C HIS A 68 -22.12 -25.61 -26.56
N HIS A 69 -23.17 -26.06 -25.86
CA HIS A 69 -24.53 -26.03 -26.39
C HIS A 69 -25.01 -24.60 -26.68
N ILE A 70 -24.72 -23.64 -25.80
CA ILE A 70 -25.03 -22.22 -26.03
C ILE A 70 -24.35 -21.74 -27.33
N GLY A 71 -23.07 -22.03 -27.51
CA GLY A 71 -22.34 -21.56 -28.69
C GLY A 71 -22.82 -22.16 -30.01
N LEU A 72 -23.35 -23.39 -30.00
CA LEU A 72 -23.92 -24.02 -31.20
C LEU A 72 -25.24 -23.38 -31.65
N VAL A 73 -26.00 -22.80 -30.71
CA VAL A 73 -27.33 -22.22 -30.96
C VAL A 73 -27.25 -20.71 -31.20
N GLN A 74 -26.08 -20.09 -31.04
CA GLN A 74 -25.89 -18.65 -31.22
C GLN A 74 -25.84 -18.23 -32.71
N PRO A 75 -26.77 -17.38 -33.20
CA PRO A 75 -26.80 -16.97 -34.60
C PRO A 75 -25.57 -16.12 -34.97
N GLY A 76 -24.93 -16.43 -36.10
CA GLY A 76 -23.78 -15.66 -36.61
C GLY A 76 -22.45 -15.96 -35.92
N ALA A 77 -22.40 -16.92 -35.00
CA ALA A 77 -21.17 -17.34 -34.35
C ALA A 77 -20.30 -18.20 -35.30
N GLY A 78 -18.99 -17.90 -35.36
CA GLY A 78 -18.02 -18.68 -36.14
C GLY A 78 -17.78 -20.09 -35.56
N PRO A 79 -17.19 -21.01 -36.33
CA PRO A 79 -17.06 -22.44 -35.96
C PRO A 79 -16.18 -22.72 -34.72
N ILE A 80 -15.44 -21.74 -34.22
CA ILE A 80 -14.61 -21.82 -33.00
C ILE A 80 -15.35 -21.38 -31.73
N TRP A 81 -16.48 -20.70 -31.88
CA TRP A 81 -17.18 -20.05 -30.77
C TRP A 81 -17.78 -21.03 -29.73
N PRO A 82 -18.33 -22.20 -30.12
CA PRO A 82 -18.78 -23.21 -29.16
C PRO A 82 -17.66 -23.72 -28.23
N GLN A 83 -16.41 -23.74 -28.70
CA GLN A 83 -15.27 -24.20 -27.91
C GLN A 83 -14.82 -23.10 -26.94
N VAL A 84 -14.82 -21.84 -27.38
CA VAL A 84 -14.51 -20.68 -26.53
C VAL A 84 -15.51 -20.59 -25.36
N LEU A 85 -16.82 -20.69 -25.63
CA LEU A 85 -17.83 -20.63 -24.58
C LEU A 85 -17.78 -21.85 -23.65
N ALA A 86 -17.54 -23.05 -24.17
CA ALA A 86 -17.35 -24.25 -23.36
C ALA A 86 -16.24 -24.06 -22.32
N VAL A 87 -15.09 -23.54 -22.74
CA VAL A 87 -13.93 -23.31 -21.87
C VAL A 87 -14.23 -22.20 -20.85
N LEU A 88 -14.84 -21.08 -21.26
CA LEU A 88 -15.19 -19.98 -20.34
C LEU A 88 -16.15 -20.42 -19.24
N TYR A 89 -17.19 -21.18 -19.58
CA TYR A 89 -18.14 -21.70 -18.59
C TYR A 89 -17.49 -22.73 -17.65
N ALA A 90 -16.60 -23.58 -18.17
CA ALA A 90 -15.85 -24.54 -17.35
C ALA A 90 -14.96 -23.84 -16.31
N TYR A 91 -14.29 -22.75 -16.69
CA TYR A 91 -13.49 -21.92 -15.78
C TYR A 91 -14.36 -21.15 -14.79
N GLY A 92 -15.49 -20.57 -15.22
CA GLY A 92 -16.42 -19.90 -14.32
C GLY A 92 -16.93 -20.82 -13.21
N ALA A 93 -17.29 -22.06 -13.56
CA ALA A 93 -17.73 -23.06 -12.59
C ALA A 93 -16.59 -23.56 -11.68
N PHE A 94 -15.35 -23.61 -12.18
CA PHE A 94 -14.18 -23.97 -11.37
C PHE A 94 -13.86 -22.90 -10.30
N LEU A 95 -14.04 -21.62 -10.64
CA LEU A 95 -13.68 -20.49 -9.78
C LEU A 95 -14.80 -20.09 -8.80
N ALA A 96 -16.05 -20.40 -9.10
CA ALA A 96 -17.19 -20.11 -8.23
C ALA A 96 -17.19 -21.03 -6.99
N ARG A 97 -16.60 -20.58 -5.88
CA ARG A 97 -16.71 -21.28 -4.59
C ARG A 97 -17.88 -20.75 -3.76
N PRO A 98 -18.69 -21.62 -3.14
CA PRO A 98 -19.51 -21.23 -1.99
C PRO A 98 -18.61 -20.96 -0.78
N ALA A 99 -18.78 -19.81 -0.12
CA ALA A 99 -18.11 -19.51 1.14
C ALA A 99 -18.56 -20.50 2.24
N PRO A 100 -17.64 -21.10 3.02
CA PRO A 100 -18.02 -21.92 4.16
C PRO A 100 -18.48 -21.02 5.31
N SER A 101 -19.77 -21.13 5.65
CA SER A 101 -20.35 -20.69 6.91
C SER A 101 -20.08 -21.77 7.97
N ASP A 102 -19.08 -21.59 8.85
CA ASP A 102 -19.23 -22.09 10.22
C ASP A 102 -18.27 -21.44 11.22
N GLN A 103 -18.86 -21.12 12.36
CA GLN A 103 -18.36 -20.42 13.52
C GLN A 103 -17.96 -21.48 14.55
N SER A 104 -16.70 -21.52 15.00
CA SER A 104 -16.42 -22.13 16.31
C SER A 104 -15.23 -21.47 17.00
N ARG A 105 -15.57 -20.81 18.11
CA ARG A 105 -14.70 -20.26 19.15
C ARG A 105 -13.81 -21.36 19.72
N ILE A 106 -12.55 -21.02 19.97
CA ILE A 106 -11.69 -21.74 20.91
C ILE A 106 -11.05 -20.69 21.81
N ASP A 107 -11.52 -20.64 23.05
CA ASP A 107 -10.94 -19.84 24.13
C ASP A 107 -9.65 -20.51 24.60
N HIS A 108 -8.53 -19.79 24.59
CA HIS A 108 -7.34 -20.15 25.35
C HIS A 108 -6.75 -18.94 26.06
N ALA A 109 -6.71 -19.03 27.39
CA ALA A 109 -6.14 -18.07 28.31
C ALA A 109 -4.61 -17.96 28.14
N LEU A 110 -4.09 -16.73 28.15
CA LEU A 110 -2.67 -16.38 28.15
C LEU A 110 -2.18 -16.06 29.58
N PRO A 111 -0.94 -16.40 29.96
CA PRO A 111 -0.38 -16.04 31.26
C PRO A 111 0.18 -14.60 31.29
N ALA A 112 0.34 -14.11 32.51
CA ALA A 112 0.50 -12.71 32.90
C ALA A 112 1.76 -11.99 32.37
N ARG A 113 1.57 -10.72 32.01
CA ARG A 113 2.61 -9.71 31.74
C ARG A 113 3.30 -9.27 33.04
N LEU A 114 4.62 -9.01 32.98
CA LEU A 114 5.38 -8.33 34.04
C LEU A 114 5.20 -6.80 33.95
N PRO A 115 5.28 -6.06 35.08
CA PRO A 115 4.85 -4.67 35.16
C PRO A 115 6.00 -3.69 34.87
N TRP A 116 5.77 -2.73 33.97
CA TRP A 116 6.51 -1.48 33.95
C TRP A 116 5.69 -0.35 34.60
N ALA A 117 6.41 0.61 35.14
CA ALA A 117 5.99 1.49 36.22
C ALA A 117 4.82 2.43 35.88
N SER A 118 4.02 2.69 36.91
CA SER A 118 2.79 3.48 36.95
C SER A 118 2.96 4.94 36.53
N VAL A 119 2.35 5.31 35.41
CA VAL A 119 1.92 6.70 35.12
C VAL A 119 0.50 6.88 35.69
N PRO A 120 0.15 8.01 36.33
CA PRO A 120 -1.16 8.18 37.00
C PRO A 120 -2.33 8.02 36.03
N ASP A 121 -3.34 7.27 36.48
CA ASP A 121 -4.45 6.73 35.70
C ASP A 121 -5.56 7.75 35.32
N SER A 122 -5.26 9.05 35.32
CA SER A 122 -6.26 10.11 35.08
C SER A 122 -6.11 10.87 33.75
N ALA A 123 -5.31 10.37 32.81
CA ALA A 123 -5.19 10.93 31.46
C ALA A 123 -5.51 9.92 30.33
N ARG A 124 -6.10 8.75 30.66
CA ARG A 124 -6.55 7.79 29.65
C ARG A 124 -7.89 8.23 29.05
N CYS A 125 -7.86 8.45 27.73
CA CYS A 125 -9.01 8.44 26.82
C CYS A 125 -10.10 9.51 27.03
N ALA A 126 -9.76 10.77 26.73
CA ALA A 126 -10.68 11.56 25.91
C ALA A 126 -10.19 11.45 24.46
N SER A 127 -10.96 10.80 23.59
CA SER A 127 -10.75 10.94 22.15
C SER A 127 -10.92 12.42 21.82
N MET A 128 -9.80 13.12 21.58
CA MET A 128 -9.84 14.49 21.13
C MET A 128 -10.19 14.47 19.64
N THR A 129 -11.28 15.13 19.29
CA THR A 129 -11.73 15.25 17.89
C THR A 129 -10.61 15.88 17.05
N ALA A 130 -10.41 15.37 15.82
CA ALA A 130 -9.46 15.93 14.88
C ALA A 130 -9.68 17.45 14.71
N ASP A 131 -8.60 18.22 14.55
CA ASP A 131 -8.71 19.67 14.32
C ASP A 131 -9.49 19.88 13.01
N PRO A 132 -10.65 20.57 13.04
CA PRO A 132 -11.51 20.70 11.87
C PRO A 132 -10.89 21.53 10.73
N SER A 133 -9.75 22.16 10.97
CA SER A 133 -9.00 22.92 9.97
C SER A 133 -7.97 22.08 9.20
N ILE A 134 -7.82 20.80 9.52
CA ILE A 134 -6.93 19.87 8.82
C ILE A 134 -7.79 18.87 8.06
N HIS A 135 -7.65 18.86 6.75
CA HIS A 135 -8.40 17.99 5.85
C HIS A 135 -7.46 16.97 5.22
N THR A 136 -7.84 15.69 5.27
CA THR A 136 -7.13 14.61 4.56
C THR A 136 -7.69 14.49 3.15
N ILE A 137 -6.80 14.38 2.17
CA ILE A 137 -7.13 14.28 0.75
C ILE A 137 -6.57 12.97 0.25
N ASP A 138 -7.43 12.05 -0.17
CA ASP A 138 -7.00 10.87 -0.93
C ASP A 138 -6.45 11.32 -2.29
N THR A 139 -5.20 11.01 -2.57
CA THR A 139 -4.52 11.46 -3.79
C THR A 139 -4.85 10.58 -5.00
N GLY A 140 -5.56 9.46 -4.78
CA GLY A 140 -5.93 8.49 -5.81
C GLY A 140 -4.77 7.63 -6.29
N PHE A 141 -3.65 7.59 -5.56
CA PHE A 141 -2.50 6.79 -5.95
C PHE A 141 -2.77 5.29 -5.74
N GLN A 142 -2.77 4.53 -6.85
CA GLN A 142 -3.00 3.08 -6.94
C GLN A 142 -4.38 2.56 -6.51
N ARG A 143 -4.84 2.88 -5.30
CA ARG A 143 -6.13 2.46 -4.74
C ARG A 143 -6.66 3.49 -3.75
N PRO A 144 -7.97 3.50 -3.43
CA PRO A 144 -8.51 4.38 -2.41
C PRO A 144 -7.85 4.18 -1.05
N ASP A 145 -7.78 5.26 -0.28
CA ASP A 145 -7.24 5.33 1.09
C ASP A 145 -5.78 4.84 1.21
N PHE A 146 -5.01 4.94 0.12
CA PHE A 146 -3.63 4.46 0.06
C PHE A 146 -2.60 5.55 0.31
N ASP A 147 -2.77 6.70 -0.31
CA ASP A 147 -1.86 7.85 -0.25
C ASP A 147 -2.68 9.12 -0.02
N ALA A 148 -2.20 9.96 0.89
CA ALA A 148 -2.91 11.09 1.43
C ALA A 148 -2.02 12.34 1.41
N ALA A 149 -2.58 13.41 0.87
CA ALA A 149 -2.10 14.76 1.08
C ALA A 149 -2.98 15.46 2.12
N TYR A 150 -2.52 16.62 2.61
CA TYR A 150 -3.23 17.36 3.63
C TYR A 150 -3.43 18.81 3.25
N LEU A 151 -4.62 19.34 3.54
CA LEU A 151 -4.92 20.76 3.47
C LEU A 151 -5.09 21.30 4.88
N ILE A 152 -4.24 22.26 5.25
CA ILE A 152 -4.30 23.00 6.51
C ILE A 152 -4.86 24.39 6.22
N ILE A 153 -5.93 24.78 6.92
CA ILE A 153 -6.59 26.07 6.75
C ILE A 153 -6.39 26.92 8.00
N GLU A 154 -6.02 28.18 7.83
CA GLU A 154 -5.95 29.16 8.93
C GLU A 154 -6.36 30.53 8.39
N ASN A 155 -7.33 31.17 9.03
CA ASN A 155 -7.74 32.55 8.73
C ASN A 155 -7.98 32.85 7.23
N GLY A 156 -8.57 31.90 6.51
CA GLY A 156 -8.85 32.02 5.07
C GLY A 156 -7.62 31.84 4.16
N ARG A 157 -6.47 31.45 4.72
CA ARG A 157 -5.27 31.03 4.00
C ARG A 157 -5.06 29.53 4.16
N ALA A 158 -4.29 28.95 3.25
CA ALA A 158 -4.08 27.51 3.22
C ALA A 158 -2.62 27.11 2.98
N ALA A 159 -2.27 25.94 3.51
CA ALA A 159 -1.07 25.19 3.15
C ALA A 159 -1.44 23.77 2.75
N PHE A 160 -0.82 23.26 1.69
CA PHE A 160 -0.79 21.83 1.44
C PHE A 160 0.42 21.19 2.08
N VAL A 161 0.28 19.97 2.61
CA VAL A 161 1.38 19.06 2.93
C VAL A 161 1.30 17.87 1.99
N ASP A 162 2.35 17.68 1.20
CA ASP A 162 2.40 16.79 0.03
C ASP A 162 1.29 17.09 -1.01
N CYS A 163 1.32 16.41 -2.15
CA CYS A 163 0.39 16.66 -3.24
C CYS A 163 0.06 15.45 -4.13
N GLY A 164 0.50 14.25 -3.76
CA GLY A 164 0.28 13.09 -4.61
C GLY A 164 1.13 13.13 -5.88
N THR A 165 0.59 12.50 -6.91
CA THR A 165 1.16 12.46 -8.25
C THR A 165 0.58 13.54 -9.16
N GLY A 166 1.03 13.61 -10.42
CA GLY A 166 0.43 14.50 -11.41
C GLY A 166 -1.05 14.22 -11.69
N LEU A 167 -1.53 13.01 -11.37
CA LEU A 167 -2.93 12.61 -11.50
C LEU A 167 -3.80 13.10 -10.32
N SER A 168 -3.18 13.49 -9.21
CA SER A 168 -3.86 13.92 -7.99
C SER A 168 -4.34 15.38 -8.05
N LEU A 169 -3.88 16.16 -9.05
CA LEU A 169 -4.21 17.58 -9.21
C LEU A 169 -5.72 17.89 -9.09
N PRO A 170 -6.65 17.13 -9.73
CA PRO A 170 -8.08 17.40 -9.59
C PRO A 170 -8.57 17.27 -8.14
N ALA A 171 -8.10 16.26 -7.40
CA ALA A 171 -8.46 16.06 -6.00
C ALA A 171 -7.94 17.20 -5.11
N MET A 172 -6.70 17.66 -5.37
CA MET A 172 -6.11 18.79 -4.65
C MET A 172 -6.92 20.09 -4.83
N LEU A 173 -7.33 20.40 -6.06
CA LEU A 173 -8.14 21.60 -6.35
C LEU A 173 -9.58 21.47 -5.84
N GLN A 174 -10.14 20.26 -5.88
CA GLN A 174 -11.47 19.98 -5.32
C GLN A 174 -11.48 20.21 -3.81
N ALA A 175 -10.44 19.79 -3.09
CA ALA A 175 -10.32 20.01 -1.65
C ALA A 175 -10.36 21.50 -1.25
N LEU A 176 -9.82 22.40 -2.06
CA LEU A 176 -9.97 23.86 -1.84
C LEU A 176 -11.42 24.29 -2.03
N THR A 177 -12.05 23.83 -3.12
CA THR A 177 -13.43 24.17 -3.47
C THR A 177 -14.42 23.70 -2.40
N ASP A 178 -14.25 22.48 -1.89
CA ASP A 178 -15.08 21.89 -0.84
C ASP A 178 -15.00 22.68 0.47
N ASN A 179 -13.88 23.38 0.69
CA ASN A 179 -13.65 24.24 1.85
C ASN A 179 -13.86 25.73 1.57
N GLY A 180 -14.47 26.09 0.42
CA GLY A 180 -14.81 27.46 0.07
C GLY A 180 -13.61 28.36 -0.21
N LEU A 181 -12.45 27.79 -0.57
CA LEU A 181 -11.22 28.50 -0.89
C LEU A 181 -10.96 28.51 -2.40
N GLY A 182 -10.43 29.63 -2.89
CA GLY A 182 -9.83 29.70 -4.22
C GLY A 182 -8.33 29.39 -4.20
N VAL A 183 -7.74 29.20 -5.39
CA VAL A 183 -6.32 28.83 -5.55
C VAL A 183 -5.36 29.90 -5.04
N GLU A 184 -5.79 31.17 -5.02
CA GLU A 184 -5.07 32.32 -4.48
C GLU A 184 -4.97 32.34 -2.95
N ALA A 185 -5.76 31.50 -2.26
CA ALA A 185 -5.72 31.35 -0.81
C ALA A 185 -4.52 30.52 -0.32
N VAL A 186 -3.90 29.74 -1.21
CA VAL A 186 -2.80 28.86 -0.83
C VAL A 186 -1.47 29.62 -0.81
N ASP A 187 -0.85 29.67 0.37
CA ASP A 187 0.45 30.30 0.62
C ASP A 187 1.61 29.31 0.49
N TRP A 188 1.39 28.06 0.88
CA TRP A 188 2.46 27.09 1.05
C TRP A 188 2.12 25.73 0.44
N LEU A 189 3.08 25.13 -0.23
CA LEU A 189 3.13 23.71 -0.54
C LEU A 189 4.34 23.12 0.18
N LEU A 190 4.11 22.38 1.27
CA LEU A 190 5.13 21.76 2.09
C LEU A 190 5.34 20.33 1.61
N LEU A 191 6.45 20.04 0.92
CA LEU A 191 6.77 18.70 0.43
C LEU A 191 7.67 17.98 1.43
N THR A 192 7.16 16.94 2.08
CA THR A 192 7.88 16.19 3.12
C THR A 192 9.19 15.61 2.57
N HIS A 193 9.15 15.06 1.36
CA HIS A 193 10.28 14.61 0.58
C HIS A 193 9.91 14.52 -0.93
N VAL A 194 10.82 14.04 -1.79
CA VAL A 194 10.66 14.13 -3.26
C VAL A 194 10.32 12.80 -3.95
N HIS A 195 9.85 11.80 -3.21
CA HIS A 195 9.26 10.63 -3.85
C HIS A 195 8.00 11.05 -4.63
N LEU A 196 7.76 10.37 -5.76
CA LEU A 196 6.84 10.86 -6.79
C LEU A 196 5.36 10.69 -6.42
N ASP A 197 5.07 9.81 -5.49
CA ASP A 197 3.80 9.66 -4.79
C ASP A 197 3.52 10.82 -3.82
N HIS A 198 4.54 11.51 -3.30
CA HIS A 198 4.34 12.68 -2.43
C HIS A 198 4.38 14.00 -3.21
N ALA A 199 5.35 14.11 -4.13
CA ALA A 199 5.74 15.37 -4.76
C ALA A 199 5.59 15.35 -6.29
N GLY A 200 5.16 14.25 -6.90
CA GLY A 200 5.08 14.13 -8.37
C GLY A 200 4.12 15.13 -8.99
N GLY A 201 3.07 15.51 -8.27
CA GLY A 201 2.11 16.54 -8.69
C GLY A 201 2.55 17.98 -8.47
N ALA A 202 3.69 18.22 -7.81
CA ALA A 202 4.00 19.54 -7.24
C ALA A 202 4.16 20.63 -8.30
N GLY A 203 4.87 20.36 -9.40
CA GLY A 203 5.04 21.34 -10.48
C GLY A 203 3.72 21.73 -11.14
N LEU A 204 2.85 20.74 -11.40
CA LEU A 204 1.52 20.97 -11.97
C LEU A 204 0.62 21.74 -11.01
N LEU A 205 0.63 21.40 -9.72
CA LEU A 205 -0.13 22.10 -8.69
C LEU A 205 0.34 23.55 -8.56
N MET A 206 1.65 23.79 -8.51
CA MET A 206 2.22 25.14 -8.40
C MET A 206 1.86 26.03 -9.58
N GLN A 207 1.62 25.49 -10.78
CA GLN A 207 1.12 26.27 -11.92
C GLN A 207 -0.31 26.81 -11.68
N GLN A 208 -1.11 26.12 -10.86
CA GLN A 208 -2.49 26.52 -10.53
C GLN A 208 -2.58 27.44 -9.33
N LEU A 209 -1.61 27.40 -8.41
CA LEU A 209 -1.62 28.17 -7.16
C LEU A 209 -0.78 29.46 -7.34
N PRO A 210 -1.32 30.62 -7.69
CA PRO A 210 -0.49 31.78 -8.09
C PRO A 210 0.36 32.36 -6.95
N ASN A 211 -0.11 32.28 -5.70
CA ASN A 211 0.55 32.89 -4.54
C ASN A 211 1.47 31.94 -3.77
N ALA A 212 1.36 30.64 -4.03
CA ALA A 212 2.04 29.64 -3.22
C ALA A 212 3.56 29.68 -3.39
N ARG A 213 4.28 29.26 -2.35
CA ARG A 213 5.71 28.90 -2.44
C ARG A 213 5.86 27.44 -2.02
N ALA A 214 6.70 26.70 -2.73
CA ALA A 214 7.00 25.31 -2.41
C ALA A 214 8.17 25.27 -1.43
N VAL A 215 8.01 24.56 -0.31
CA VAL A 215 9.03 24.43 0.73
C VAL A 215 9.63 23.04 0.64
N LEU A 216 10.94 22.94 0.45
CA LEU A 216 11.63 21.68 0.18
C LEU A 216 12.88 21.55 1.04
N HIS A 217 13.22 20.31 1.38
CA HIS A 217 14.51 19.98 1.97
C HIS A 217 15.68 20.40 1.03
N PRO A 218 16.85 20.86 1.54
CA PRO A 218 17.98 21.31 0.72
C PRO A 218 18.46 20.29 -0.31
N ARG A 219 18.45 19.00 0.07
CA ARG A 219 18.79 17.88 -0.82
C ARG A 219 17.69 17.56 -1.85
N GLY A 220 16.44 17.89 -1.57
CA GLY A 220 15.29 17.64 -2.45
C GLY A 220 15.05 18.78 -3.45
N ALA A 221 15.31 20.03 -3.05
CA ALA A 221 15.03 21.22 -3.86
C ALA A 221 15.60 21.15 -5.30
N PRO A 222 16.87 20.75 -5.55
CA PRO A 222 17.40 20.65 -6.91
C PRO A 222 16.59 19.70 -7.82
N HIS A 223 16.02 18.64 -7.25
CA HIS A 223 15.23 17.65 -7.99
C HIS A 223 13.83 18.15 -8.36
N MET A 224 13.29 19.12 -7.65
CA MET A 224 12.00 19.70 -8.01
C MET A 224 12.15 20.96 -8.87
N ILE A 225 13.30 21.62 -8.82
CA ILE A 225 13.68 22.68 -9.78
C ILE A 225 13.99 22.07 -11.16
N ASP A 226 14.70 20.94 -11.19
CA ASP A 226 14.94 20.14 -12.40
C ASP A 226 14.66 18.65 -12.13
N PRO A 227 13.46 18.15 -12.50
CA PRO A 227 13.06 16.77 -12.25
C PRO A 227 13.68 15.77 -13.22
N THR A 228 14.50 16.19 -14.19
CA THR A 228 15.05 15.29 -15.23
C THR A 228 15.72 14.06 -14.63
N ARG A 229 16.55 14.23 -13.60
CA ARG A 229 17.25 13.12 -12.93
C ARG A 229 16.32 12.24 -12.10
N LEU A 230 15.34 12.85 -11.44
CA LEU A 230 14.36 12.14 -10.62
C LEU A 230 13.49 11.24 -11.49
N ILE A 231 12.98 11.77 -12.60
CA ILE A 231 12.19 11.04 -13.61
C ILE A 231 13.02 9.91 -14.21
N ALA A 232 14.27 10.18 -14.61
CA ALA A 232 15.15 9.16 -15.18
C ALA A 232 15.41 8.01 -14.19
N GLY A 233 15.68 8.34 -12.91
CA GLY A 233 15.87 7.34 -11.86
C GLY A 233 14.64 6.48 -11.63
N ALA A 234 13.47 7.10 -11.47
CA ALA A 234 12.21 6.39 -11.28
C ALA A 234 11.83 5.54 -12.50
N THR A 235 12.07 6.04 -13.72
CA THR A 235 11.85 5.31 -14.98
C THR A 235 12.76 4.08 -15.09
N ALA A 236 13.99 4.15 -14.59
CA ALA A 236 14.90 3.01 -14.59
C ALA A 236 14.46 1.90 -13.64
N VAL A 237 13.75 2.23 -12.55
CA VAL A 237 13.24 1.28 -11.56
C VAL A 237 11.89 0.69 -12.00
N TYR A 238 10.94 1.55 -12.35
CA TYR A 238 9.54 1.16 -12.59
C TYR A 238 9.18 0.96 -14.06
N GLY A 239 9.96 1.53 -14.98
CA GLY A 239 9.67 1.53 -16.42
C GLY A 239 8.79 2.71 -16.86
N ALA A 240 8.95 3.14 -18.11
CA ALA A 240 8.30 4.34 -18.63
C ALA A 240 6.76 4.25 -18.67
N GLU A 241 6.22 3.07 -18.97
CA GLU A 241 4.77 2.84 -19.01
C GLU A 241 4.15 2.97 -17.60
N GLU A 242 4.80 2.40 -16.58
CA GLU A 242 4.35 2.50 -15.20
C GLU A 242 4.46 3.94 -14.67
N ILE A 243 5.54 4.65 -15.01
CA ILE A 243 5.69 6.07 -14.66
C ILE A 243 4.53 6.90 -15.23
N ALA A 244 4.24 6.72 -16.52
CA ALA A 244 3.14 7.46 -17.16
C ALA A 244 1.77 7.09 -16.56
N ARG A 245 1.54 5.80 -16.28
CA ARG A 245 0.29 5.28 -15.74
C ARG A 245 0.01 5.74 -14.31
N SER A 246 1.00 5.66 -13.43
CA SER A 246 0.79 5.82 -11.99
C SER A 246 1.14 7.24 -11.49
N TYR A 247 2.05 7.94 -12.18
CA TYR A 247 2.52 9.26 -11.72
C TYR A 247 2.09 10.42 -12.62
N GLY A 248 1.70 10.13 -13.87
CA GLY A 248 1.30 11.15 -14.83
C GLY A 248 2.47 12.06 -15.26
N ARG A 249 2.15 13.33 -15.55
CA ARG A 249 3.16 14.32 -15.93
C ARG A 249 3.85 14.89 -14.69
N ILE A 250 5.16 15.00 -14.76
CA ILE A 250 6.00 15.60 -13.70
C ILE A 250 6.63 16.86 -14.29
N GLU A 251 6.35 17.99 -13.65
CA GLU A 251 6.80 19.31 -14.11
C GLU A 251 7.74 19.94 -13.07
N ALA A 252 8.64 20.81 -13.56
CA ALA A 252 9.52 21.58 -12.70
C ALA A 252 8.76 22.66 -11.91
N ILE A 253 9.27 22.99 -10.72
CA ILE A 253 8.89 24.17 -9.95
C ILE A 253 9.87 25.29 -10.27
N PRO A 254 9.42 26.49 -10.67
CA PRO A 254 10.32 27.61 -10.89
C PRO A 254 11.15 27.92 -9.65
N GLU A 255 12.48 28.04 -9.78
CA GLU A 255 13.43 28.21 -8.67
C GLU A 255 13.05 29.37 -7.74
N GLN A 256 12.58 30.49 -8.31
CA GLN A 256 12.14 31.66 -7.53
C GLN A 256 10.93 31.41 -6.62
N ARG A 257 10.20 30.31 -6.83
CA ARG A 257 9.05 29.88 -6.01
C ARG A 257 9.41 28.77 -5.02
N VAL A 258 10.66 28.32 -5.00
CA VAL A 258 11.18 27.34 -4.06
C VAL A 258 11.75 28.04 -2.82
N VAL A 259 11.42 27.51 -1.65
CA VAL A 259 12.03 27.84 -0.36
C VAL A 259 12.77 26.61 0.12
N VAL A 260 14.07 26.75 0.35
CA VAL A 260 14.88 25.68 0.93
C VAL A 260 14.73 25.72 2.45
N ALA A 261 14.26 24.62 3.03
CA ALA A 261 13.96 24.52 4.46
C ALA A 261 15.17 24.05 5.27
N GLU A 262 15.70 24.89 6.15
CA GLU A 262 16.70 24.46 7.14
C GLU A 262 16.06 23.64 8.28
N ASP A 263 16.86 22.86 9.00
CA ASP A 263 16.35 22.12 10.16
C ASP A 263 15.86 23.08 11.25
N GLY A 264 14.63 22.88 11.74
CA GLY A 264 14.01 23.77 12.72
C GLY A 264 13.36 25.01 12.12
N GLN A 265 13.27 25.13 10.79
CA GLN A 265 12.64 26.27 10.14
C GLN A 265 11.18 26.41 10.54
N ARG A 266 10.76 27.66 10.78
CA ARG A 266 9.38 28.03 11.13
C ARG A 266 8.72 28.69 9.92
N ILE A 267 7.50 28.25 9.61
CA ILE A 267 6.65 28.82 8.58
C ILE A 267 5.40 29.38 9.26
N ASP A 268 5.03 30.61 8.92
CA ASP A 268 3.78 31.22 9.36
C ASP A 268 2.69 30.99 8.31
N LEU A 269 1.60 30.33 8.71
CA LEU A 269 0.37 30.23 7.95
C LEU A 269 -0.67 31.13 8.63
N ALA A 270 -0.66 32.42 8.32
CA ALA A 270 -1.62 33.40 8.81
C ALA A 270 -1.80 33.38 10.35
N GLY A 271 -0.69 33.27 11.09
CA GLY A 271 -0.67 33.19 12.56
C GLY A 271 -0.58 31.77 13.14
N ARG A 272 -0.71 30.72 12.32
CA ARG A 272 -0.44 29.34 12.72
C ARG A 272 0.99 28.97 12.37
N GLU A 273 1.82 28.78 13.40
CA GLU A 273 3.21 28.38 13.25
C GLU A 273 3.33 26.89 12.92
N LEU A 274 4.03 26.59 11.83
CA LEU A 274 4.43 25.24 11.41
C LEU A 274 5.95 25.12 11.52
N VAL A 275 6.45 24.07 12.19
CA VAL A 275 7.90 23.85 12.38
C VAL A 275 8.36 22.65 11.55
N LEU A 276 9.37 22.85 10.71
CA LEU A 276 9.91 21.83 9.82
C LEU A 276 11.18 21.25 10.45
N LEU A 277 11.17 19.95 10.73
CA LEU A 277 12.35 19.25 11.24
C LEU A 277 12.86 18.26 10.20
N HIS A 278 14.15 18.28 9.92
CA HIS A 278 14.78 17.24 9.11
C HIS A 278 14.68 15.91 9.85
N THR A 279 14.19 14.90 9.14
CA THR A 279 13.90 13.58 9.69
C THR A 279 14.48 12.49 8.79
N PRO A 280 15.81 12.38 8.70
CA PRO A 280 16.44 11.36 7.89
C PRO A 280 16.08 9.96 8.42
N GLY A 281 16.10 8.98 7.52
CA GLY A 281 15.81 7.60 7.85
C GLY A 281 15.15 6.87 6.69
N HIS A 282 13.97 7.33 6.27
CA HIS A 282 13.36 6.88 5.03
C HIS A 282 14.16 7.41 3.82
N ALA A 283 14.41 8.71 3.82
CA ALA A 283 15.24 9.38 2.81
C ALA A 283 16.10 10.48 3.45
N LEU A 284 17.23 10.81 2.82
CA LEU A 284 18.12 11.90 3.28
C LEU A 284 17.52 13.29 3.05
N HIS A 285 16.47 13.37 2.26
CA HIS A 285 15.83 14.61 1.82
C HIS A 285 14.43 14.77 2.41
N HIS A 286 14.25 14.25 3.63
CA HIS A 286 12.97 14.21 4.33
C HIS A 286 12.92 15.24 5.47
N TYR A 287 11.79 15.94 5.60
CA TYR A 287 11.41 16.65 6.81
C TYR A 287 9.96 16.31 7.21
N CYS A 288 9.65 16.44 8.48
CA CYS A 288 8.28 16.39 9.00
C CYS A 288 7.82 17.78 9.43
N VAL A 289 6.51 18.03 9.38
CA VAL A 289 5.90 19.32 9.75
C VAL A 289 5.18 19.17 11.09
N TRP A 290 5.61 19.92 12.09
CA TRP A 290 4.92 20.04 13.37
C TRP A 290 3.94 21.19 13.34
N ASP A 291 2.70 20.90 13.71
CA ASP A 291 1.69 21.91 13.98
C ASP A 291 1.39 21.96 15.48
N ALA A 292 1.81 23.05 16.13
CA ALA A 292 1.65 23.22 17.57
C ALA A 292 0.18 23.35 18.00
N ARG A 293 -0.70 23.82 17.10
CA ARG A 293 -2.13 24.02 17.36
C ARG A 293 -2.85 22.69 17.55
N SER A 294 -2.73 21.77 16.58
CA SER A 294 -3.30 20.43 16.67
C SER A 294 -2.44 19.46 17.49
N ARG A 295 -1.24 19.88 17.91
CA ARG A 295 -0.21 19.04 18.53
C ARG A 295 0.05 17.77 17.72
N SER A 296 0.16 17.91 16.41
CA SER A 296 0.30 16.77 15.50
C SER A 296 1.45 16.96 14.53
N TRP A 297 2.01 15.84 14.06
CA TRP A 297 2.98 15.84 12.98
C TRP A 297 2.33 15.44 11.67
N PHE A 298 2.75 16.07 10.57
CA PHE A 298 2.66 15.52 9.23
C PHE A 298 3.99 14.87 8.91
N THR A 299 3.97 13.54 8.74
CA THR A 299 5.17 12.73 8.95
C THR A 299 5.84 12.24 7.67
N GLY A 300 5.21 12.44 6.51
CA GLY A 300 5.61 11.74 5.30
C GLY A 300 5.64 10.24 5.59
N ASP A 301 6.82 9.66 5.38
CA ASP A 301 7.10 8.24 5.60
C ASP A 301 8.01 7.97 6.80
N THR A 302 8.45 9.02 7.50
CA THR A 302 9.38 8.86 8.63
C THR A 302 8.74 8.09 9.80
N PHE A 303 7.47 8.36 10.10
CA PHE A 303 6.73 7.65 11.15
C PHE A 303 6.03 6.38 10.61
N GLY A 304 6.58 5.82 9.54
CA GLY A 304 6.05 4.61 8.93
C GLY A 304 4.73 4.83 8.19
N ILE A 305 4.17 3.70 7.80
CA ILE A 305 2.94 3.58 7.04
C ILE A 305 2.02 2.60 7.74
N SER A 306 0.78 2.53 7.28
CA SER A 306 -0.19 1.53 7.72
C SER A 306 -1.38 1.59 6.80
N TYR A 307 -2.38 0.76 6.98
CA TYR A 307 -3.51 0.72 6.08
C TYR A 307 -4.75 0.42 6.91
N ARG A 308 -5.85 1.12 6.62
CA ARG A 308 -7.07 1.03 7.44
C ARG A 308 -7.64 -0.39 7.44
N GLU A 309 -7.37 -1.17 6.39
CA GLU A 309 -7.74 -2.58 6.27
C GLU A 309 -7.06 -3.48 7.29
N LEU A 310 -5.91 -3.06 7.84
CA LEU A 310 -5.15 -3.79 8.84
C LEU A 310 -5.48 -3.36 10.27
N ASP A 311 -6.30 -2.32 10.44
CA ASP A 311 -6.75 -1.85 11.75
C ASP A 311 -7.52 -2.95 12.51
N SER A 312 -7.47 -2.88 13.84
CA SER A 312 -8.16 -3.83 14.71
C SER A 312 -8.72 -3.14 15.95
N ALA A 313 -9.30 -3.92 16.88
CA ALA A 313 -9.67 -3.41 18.20
C ALA A 313 -8.48 -2.84 19.00
N GLN A 314 -7.24 -3.16 18.60
CA GLN A 314 -6.00 -2.61 19.17
C GLN A 314 -5.55 -1.29 18.52
N GLY A 315 -6.35 -0.75 17.57
CA GLY A 315 -6.06 0.48 16.85
C GLY A 315 -5.37 0.24 15.51
N ALA A 316 -4.58 1.23 15.07
CA ALA A 316 -3.88 1.20 13.81
C ALA A 316 -2.72 0.18 13.79
N PHE A 317 -2.45 -0.40 12.62
CA PHE A 317 -1.37 -1.37 12.40
C PHE A 317 -0.16 -0.72 11.71
N ILE A 318 0.70 -0.01 12.44
CA ILE A 318 1.88 0.67 11.86
C ILE A 318 2.97 -0.30 11.42
N PHE A 319 3.72 0.02 10.36
CA PHE A 319 4.96 -0.66 9.98
C PHE A 319 5.89 0.29 9.19
N PRO A 320 7.22 0.06 9.18
CA PRO A 320 8.14 0.99 8.54
C PRO A 320 8.28 0.72 7.04
N THR A 321 8.63 1.76 6.30
CA THR A 321 8.94 1.69 4.86
C THR A 321 10.42 1.99 4.64
N SER A 322 11.14 0.99 4.14
CA SER A 322 12.55 1.09 3.75
C SER A 322 12.64 1.27 2.25
N SER A 323 12.26 2.45 1.75
CA SER A 323 12.32 2.73 0.31
C SER A 323 13.74 2.56 -0.26
N PRO A 324 13.86 2.23 -1.57
CA PRO A 324 15.17 2.06 -2.18
C PRO A 324 16.14 3.26 -2.06
N VAL A 325 17.40 2.86 -1.99
CA VAL A 325 18.69 3.58 -1.93
C VAL A 325 19.04 4.38 -0.67
N GLN A 326 18.09 4.95 0.08
CA GLN A 326 18.43 5.87 1.18
C GLN A 326 18.06 5.41 2.60
N PHE A 327 17.37 4.27 2.74
CA PHE A 327 16.99 3.77 4.06
C PHE A 327 18.16 3.71 5.06
N ASP A 328 17.95 4.23 6.26
CA ASP A 328 18.85 4.20 7.41
C ASP A 328 18.04 3.97 8.69
N PRO A 329 18.13 2.78 9.32
CA PRO A 329 17.27 2.43 10.46
C PRO A 329 17.62 3.22 11.71
N ASP A 330 18.89 3.55 11.95
CA ASP A 330 19.30 4.25 13.16
C ASP A 330 18.93 5.73 13.07
N ALA A 331 19.09 6.34 11.89
CA ALA A 331 18.60 7.70 11.63
C ALA A 331 17.06 7.78 11.74
N MET A 332 16.33 6.80 11.19
CA MET A 332 14.87 6.74 11.31
C MET A 332 14.43 6.70 12.78
N LYS A 333 15.04 5.82 13.59
CA LYS A 333 14.74 5.72 15.01
C LYS A 333 15.02 7.02 15.77
N ALA A 334 16.15 7.68 15.48
CA ALA A 334 16.49 8.98 16.07
C ALA A 334 15.47 10.08 15.68
N SER A 335 15.03 10.09 14.43
CA SER A 335 13.99 11.01 13.94
C SER A 335 12.66 10.78 14.65
N ILE A 336 12.23 9.53 14.82
CA ILE A 336 11.01 9.18 15.56
C ILE A 336 11.12 9.62 17.02
N GLN A 337 12.24 9.35 17.69
CA GLN A 337 12.47 9.80 19.07
C GLN A 337 12.40 11.32 19.20
N ARG A 338 12.96 12.06 18.25
CA ARG A 338 12.87 13.53 18.20
C ARG A 338 11.42 14.00 18.10
N MET A 339 10.61 13.38 17.24
CA MET A 339 9.19 13.70 17.10
C MET A 339 8.40 13.43 18.39
N LEU A 340 8.68 12.31 19.08
CA LEU A 340 8.06 11.97 20.37
C LEU A 340 8.38 12.99 21.46
N GLY A 341 9.54 13.65 21.41
CA GLY A 341 9.92 14.70 22.35
C GLY A 341 8.98 15.92 22.37
N TYR A 342 8.13 16.07 21.35
CA TYR A 342 7.09 17.12 21.28
C TYR A 342 5.78 16.72 21.97
N ALA A 343 5.67 15.47 22.45
CA ALA A 343 4.46 14.85 23.00
C ALA A 343 3.23 15.01 22.07
N PRO A 344 3.33 14.53 20.81
CA PRO A 344 2.24 14.63 19.84
C PRO A 344 0.97 13.90 20.29
N GLN A 345 -0.19 14.44 19.93
CA GLN A 345 -1.48 13.80 20.14
C GLN A 345 -1.87 12.88 18.98
N ALA A 346 -1.41 13.20 17.77
CA ALA A 346 -1.65 12.41 16.56
C ALA A 346 -0.50 12.54 15.56
N MET A 347 -0.44 11.57 14.66
CA MET A 347 0.44 11.58 13.49
C MET A 347 -0.42 11.52 12.23
N TYR A 348 -0.16 12.40 11.27
CA TYR A 348 -0.74 12.41 9.94
C TYR A 348 0.27 11.78 8.98
N LEU A 349 -0.03 10.57 8.53
CA LEU A 349 0.83 9.72 7.72
C LEU A 349 0.48 9.86 6.25
N THR A 350 1.44 10.01 5.35
CA THR A 350 1.08 10.21 3.93
C THR A 350 0.40 8.98 3.37
N HIS A 351 0.94 7.79 3.60
CA HIS A 351 0.10 6.61 3.42
C HIS A 351 -0.95 6.62 4.54
N TYR A 352 -2.23 6.49 4.19
CA TYR A 352 -3.46 6.27 4.98
C TYR A 352 -3.89 7.19 6.16
N GLY A 353 -3.30 8.37 6.37
CA GLY A 353 -3.98 9.42 7.13
C GLY A 353 -3.65 9.52 8.63
N ARG A 354 -4.59 10.08 9.40
CA ARG A 354 -4.42 10.36 10.83
C ARG A 354 -4.42 9.08 11.69
N VAL A 355 -3.49 9.01 12.65
CA VAL A 355 -3.45 8.01 13.72
C VAL A 355 -3.21 8.61 15.09
N GLU A 356 -3.66 7.89 16.10
CA GLU A 356 -3.52 8.21 17.53
C GLU A 356 -2.75 7.09 18.25
N GLN A 357 -2.68 7.13 19.58
CA GLN A 357 -1.91 6.18 20.40
C GLN A 357 -0.43 6.18 20.01
N VAL A 358 0.13 7.39 19.86
CA VAL A 358 1.43 7.62 19.23
C VAL A 358 2.55 6.84 19.91
N GLU A 359 2.57 6.79 21.24
CA GLU A 359 3.60 6.08 21.99
C GLU A 359 3.59 4.59 21.70
N LYS A 360 2.41 3.95 21.69
CA LYS A 360 2.25 2.55 21.32
C LYS A 360 2.74 2.31 19.88
N LEU A 361 2.29 3.14 18.94
CA LEU A 361 2.67 3.00 17.55
C LEU A 361 4.18 3.18 17.36
N ALA A 362 4.82 4.10 18.07
CA ALA A 362 6.26 4.26 17.99
C ALA A 362 7.01 3.03 18.54
N GLU A 363 6.55 2.43 19.63
CA GLU A 363 7.08 1.16 20.15
C GLU A 363 6.96 0.03 19.11
N ASP A 364 5.77 -0.15 18.54
CA ASP A 364 5.50 -1.13 17.49
C ASP A 364 6.41 -0.90 16.25
N LEU A 365 6.67 0.36 15.92
CA LEU A 365 7.52 0.75 14.79
C LEU A 365 9.00 0.47 15.07
N PHE A 366 9.49 0.76 16.29
CA PHE A 366 10.86 0.43 16.69
C PHE A 366 11.13 -1.06 16.65
N GLU A 367 10.20 -1.88 17.17
CA GLU A 367 10.31 -3.34 17.10
C GLU A 367 10.38 -3.84 15.66
N GLN A 368 9.59 -3.25 14.76
CA GLN A 368 9.57 -3.67 13.35
C GLN A 368 10.80 -3.20 12.57
N ILE A 369 11.33 -2.01 12.84
CA ILE A 369 12.61 -1.56 12.27
C ILE A 369 13.72 -2.55 12.66
N ASP A 370 13.80 -2.93 13.93
CA ASP A 370 14.81 -3.88 14.41
C ASP A 370 14.61 -5.28 13.80
N ALA A 371 13.37 -5.75 13.68
CA ALA A 371 13.06 -7.03 13.03
C ALA A 371 13.44 -7.04 11.54
N MET A 372 13.10 -5.98 10.79
CA MET A 372 13.44 -5.84 9.37
C MET A 372 14.94 -5.78 9.13
N THR A 373 15.67 -5.04 9.96
CA THR A 373 17.14 -4.96 9.85
C THR A 373 17.81 -6.29 10.20
N ALA A 374 17.28 -7.04 11.15
CA ALA A 374 17.73 -8.39 11.47
C ALA A 374 17.50 -9.35 10.30
N ILE A 375 16.33 -9.31 9.66
CA ILE A 375 16.03 -10.06 8.43
C ILE A 375 17.01 -9.70 7.31
N GLY A 376 17.26 -8.40 7.12
CA GLY A 376 18.26 -7.89 6.18
C GLY A 376 19.60 -8.59 6.36
N ARG A 377 20.16 -8.51 7.57
CA ARG A 377 21.45 -9.13 7.93
C ARG A 377 21.45 -10.65 7.80
N GLN A 378 20.34 -11.33 8.12
CA GLN A 378 20.21 -12.78 7.99
C GLN A 378 20.24 -13.25 6.54
N CYS A 379 19.63 -12.48 5.64
CA CYS A 379 19.61 -12.80 4.21
C CYS A 379 20.86 -12.32 3.46
N ASP A 380 21.73 -11.54 4.10
CA ASP A 380 22.90 -10.96 3.46
C ASP A 380 23.91 -12.03 3.00
N GLY A 381 24.57 -11.76 1.87
CA GLY A 381 25.52 -12.68 1.24
C GLY A 381 24.91 -13.96 0.63
N ARG A 382 23.59 -14.21 0.77
CA ARG A 382 22.94 -15.37 0.16
C ARG A 382 22.81 -15.22 -1.36
N PRO A 383 23.03 -16.29 -2.15
CA PRO A 383 22.77 -16.26 -3.60
C PRO A 383 21.31 -15.96 -3.95
N ASP A 384 20.38 -16.35 -3.09
CA ASP A 384 18.94 -16.10 -3.22
C ASP A 384 18.44 -14.95 -2.32
N ARG A 385 19.29 -13.95 -2.03
CA ARG A 385 19.02 -12.85 -1.09
C ARG A 385 17.64 -12.21 -1.26
N HIS A 386 17.28 -11.79 -2.47
CA HIS A 386 15.99 -11.14 -2.72
C HIS A 386 14.80 -12.04 -2.32
N ARG A 387 14.83 -13.30 -2.76
CA ARG A 387 13.80 -14.29 -2.40
C ARG A 387 13.76 -14.56 -0.89
N CYS A 388 14.91 -14.58 -0.23
CA CYS A 388 15.01 -14.71 1.22
C CYS A 388 14.32 -13.54 1.93
N LEU A 389 14.59 -12.30 1.49
CA LEU A 389 14.00 -11.09 2.06
C LEU A 389 12.48 -11.08 1.90
N LEU A 390 11.97 -11.33 0.69
CA LEU A 390 10.52 -11.38 0.44
C LEU A 390 9.81 -12.39 1.36
N ALA A 391 10.34 -13.62 1.43
CA ALA A 391 9.73 -14.67 2.26
C ALA A 391 9.77 -14.33 3.75
N ALA A 392 10.88 -13.76 4.24
CA ALA A 392 11.03 -13.40 5.65
C ALA A 392 10.19 -12.18 6.05
N LEU A 393 10.12 -11.15 5.20
CA LEU A 393 9.26 -9.98 5.43
C LEU A 393 7.78 -10.35 5.40
N GLN A 394 7.35 -11.17 4.42
CA GLN A 394 5.98 -11.67 4.39
C GLN A 394 5.65 -12.45 5.67
N ALA A 395 6.54 -13.34 6.13
CA ALA A 395 6.34 -14.07 7.37
C ALA A 395 6.22 -13.13 8.59
N LEU A 396 7.09 -12.12 8.67
CA LEU A 396 7.05 -11.09 9.72
C LEU A 396 5.71 -10.35 9.74
N TYR A 397 5.27 -9.81 8.60
CA TYR A 397 4.03 -9.03 8.56
C TYR A 397 2.79 -9.88 8.81
N LEU A 398 2.76 -11.12 8.35
CA LEU A 398 1.65 -12.04 8.65
C LEU A 398 1.59 -12.35 10.16
N GLU A 399 2.74 -12.60 10.79
CA GLU A 399 2.81 -12.80 12.23
C GLU A 399 2.32 -11.55 12.99
N ARG A 400 2.81 -10.36 12.61
CA ARG A 400 2.45 -9.10 13.27
C ARG A 400 0.98 -8.74 13.07
N ALA A 401 0.43 -8.92 11.86
CA ALA A 401 -1.00 -8.71 11.60
C ALA A 401 -1.87 -9.66 12.44
N GLN A 402 -1.46 -10.93 12.59
CA GLN A 402 -2.16 -11.89 13.44
C GLN A 402 -2.10 -11.48 14.92
N GLN A 403 -0.93 -11.06 15.42
CA GLN A 403 -0.75 -10.59 16.80
C GLN A 403 -1.56 -9.30 17.08
N HIS A 404 -1.65 -8.42 16.08
CA HIS A 404 -2.49 -7.22 16.14
C HIS A 404 -3.99 -7.55 16.12
N GLY A 405 -4.37 -8.78 15.80
CA GLY A 405 -5.78 -9.18 15.71
C GLY A 405 -6.47 -8.65 14.46
N CYS A 406 -5.71 -8.49 13.36
CA CYS A 406 -6.26 -8.14 12.05
C CYS A 406 -7.32 -9.19 11.65
N ALA A 407 -8.46 -8.71 11.13
CA ALA A 407 -9.57 -9.57 10.73
C ALA A 407 -9.35 -10.25 9.36
N LEU A 408 -8.43 -9.73 8.56
CA LEU A 408 -8.08 -10.29 7.27
C LEU A 408 -7.41 -11.66 7.42
N ASP A 409 -7.68 -12.55 6.48
CA ASP A 409 -6.92 -13.79 6.40
C ASP A 409 -5.51 -13.53 5.84
N GLN A 410 -4.63 -14.53 5.94
CA GLN A 410 -3.24 -14.38 5.52
C GLN A 410 -3.09 -14.04 4.03
N ALA A 411 -4.01 -14.48 3.17
CA ALA A 411 -3.93 -14.18 1.74
C ALA A 411 -4.25 -12.70 1.50
N ALA A 412 -5.31 -12.18 2.13
CA ALA A 412 -5.68 -10.78 2.05
C ALA A 412 -4.62 -9.84 2.66
N VAL A 413 -4.01 -10.19 3.80
CA VAL A 413 -2.88 -9.42 4.35
C VAL A 413 -1.71 -9.38 3.37
N THR A 414 -1.38 -10.52 2.76
CA THR A 414 -0.28 -10.59 1.78
C THR A 414 -0.59 -9.73 0.55
N GLU A 415 -1.84 -9.72 0.08
CA GLU A 415 -2.26 -8.91 -1.06
C GLU A 415 -2.17 -7.41 -0.75
N VAL A 416 -2.67 -6.98 0.41
CA VAL A 416 -2.61 -5.58 0.86
C VAL A 416 -1.16 -5.09 0.96
N LEU A 417 -0.25 -5.92 1.45
CA LEU A 417 1.15 -5.57 1.70
C LEU A 417 2.11 -5.99 0.58
N ALA A 418 1.60 -6.48 -0.56
CA ALA A 418 2.43 -7.10 -1.59
C ALA A 418 3.49 -6.13 -2.13
N MET A 419 3.07 -4.88 -2.38
CA MET A 419 3.96 -3.83 -2.87
C MET A 419 4.99 -3.44 -1.79
N ASP A 420 4.56 -3.26 -0.55
CA ASP A 420 5.44 -2.85 0.54
C ASP A 420 6.51 -3.91 0.83
N ILE A 421 6.15 -5.20 0.78
CA ILE A 421 7.09 -6.32 0.93
C ILE A 421 8.19 -6.25 -0.13
N GLU A 422 7.82 -6.01 -1.40
CA GLU A 422 8.78 -5.90 -2.50
C GLU A 422 9.69 -4.67 -2.34
N LEU A 423 9.12 -3.49 -2.07
CA LEU A 423 9.88 -2.26 -1.87
C LEU A 423 10.82 -2.36 -0.66
N ASN A 424 10.34 -2.93 0.45
CA ASN A 424 11.13 -3.09 1.65
C ASN A 424 12.28 -4.10 1.46
N ALA A 425 12.05 -5.20 0.72
CA ALA A 425 13.12 -6.12 0.36
C ALA A 425 14.22 -5.42 -0.45
N GLN A 426 13.84 -4.59 -1.43
CA GLN A 426 14.79 -3.84 -2.24
C GLN A 426 15.58 -2.82 -1.42
N GLY A 427 14.93 -2.03 -0.56
CA GLY A 427 15.64 -1.05 0.25
C GLY A 427 16.54 -1.65 1.32
N LEU A 428 16.15 -2.77 1.95
CA LEU A 428 17.04 -3.52 2.84
C LEU A 428 18.29 -4.03 2.10
N ALA A 429 18.13 -4.54 0.87
CA ALA A 429 19.26 -4.96 0.05
C ALA A 429 20.19 -3.78 -0.27
N CYS A 430 19.65 -2.63 -0.68
CA CYS A 430 20.43 -1.42 -0.94
C CYS A 430 21.16 -0.90 0.31
N TRP A 431 20.52 -0.96 1.48
CA TRP A 431 21.12 -0.53 2.75
C TRP A 431 22.37 -1.35 3.07
N LEU A 432 22.32 -2.68 2.93
CA LEU A 432 23.45 -3.58 3.16
C LEU A 432 24.57 -3.38 2.13
N ASP A 433 24.20 -3.20 0.85
CA ASP A 433 25.16 -2.93 -0.23
C ASP A 433 25.88 -1.58 -0.05
N ARG A 434 25.28 -0.63 0.68
CA ARG A 434 25.91 0.65 1.03
C ARG A 434 26.83 0.51 2.25
N ALA A 435 26.43 -0.26 3.26
CA ALA A 435 27.21 -0.49 4.46
C ALA A 435 28.50 -1.30 4.22
N SER A 436 28.57 -2.03 3.09
CA SER A 436 29.73 -2.82 2.69
C SER A 436 30.74 -2.09 1.80
N ARG A 437 30.43 -0.85 1.37
CA ARG A 437 31.33 0.04 0.62
C ARG A 437 32.07 0.95 1.57
#